data_AF-A0A2V6F1C3-F1
#
_entry.id   AF-A0A2V6F1C3-F1
#
_cell.length_a   1.000
_cell.length_b   1.000
_cell.length_c   1.000
_cell.angle_alpha   90.00
_cell.angle_beta   90.00
_cell.angle_gamma   90.00
#
_symmetry.space_group_name_H-M   'P 1'
#
loop_
_entity.id
_entity.type
_entity.pdbx_description
1 polymer ?
#
loop_
_entity_poly.entity_id
_entity_poly.type
_entity_poly.pdbx_seq_one_letter_code
_entity_poly.pdbx_strand_id
1 'polypeptide(L)' 'MKSAAQSRAGTEPRRVVAVGDTIISEQGLVAIIGRDPRYHVCGAAHTFEEANKLVRQHRPDVLLIEP' A
#
# COMPACT_ATOMS: atom_id res chain seq x y z
N MET A 1 1.34 26.33 4.01
CA MET A 1 2.14 25.43 4.85
C MET A 1 1.35 24.13 5.05
N LYS A 2 1.70 23.04 4.35
CA LYS A 2 1.03 21.74 4.57
C LYS A 2 1.79 21.01 5.68
N SER A 3 1.10 20.77 6.80
CA SER A 3 1.64 20.07 7.96
C SER A 3 2.12 18.68 7.53
N ALA A 4 3.43 18.47 7.50
CA ALA A 4 4.01 17.15 7.40
C ALA A 4 3.54 16.35 8.62
N ALA A 5 2.73 15.31 8.39
CA ALA A 5 2.34 14.38 9.44
C ALA A 5 3.61 13.86 10.10
N GLN A 6 3.82 14.26 11.35
CA GLN A 6 5.00 13.97 12.16
C GLN A 6 5.37 12.49 12.01
N SER A 7 6.58 12.22 11.51
CA SER A 7 7.16 10.89 11.54
C SER A 7 7.32 10.50 13.00
N ARG A 8 6.46 9.62 13.51
CA ARG A 8 6.70 8.94 14.78
C ARG A 8 7.93 8.07 14.57
N ALA A 9 9.08 8.54 15.03
CA ALA A 9 10.26 7.71 15.21
C ALA A 9 9.89 6.61 16.22
N GLY A 10 9.84 5.34 15.77
CA GLY A 10 9.70 4.17 16.64
C GLY A 10 8.59 3.15 16.31
N THR A 11 7.81 3.32 15.26
CA THR A 11 6.80 2.31 14.84
C THR A 11 7.19 1.68 13.51
N GLU A 12 7.15 0.33 13.43
CA GLU A 12 7.27 -0.44 12.19
C GLU A 12 6.48 0.21 11.03
N PRO A 13 7.00 0.21 9.79
CA PRO A 13 6.29 0.77 8.65
C PRO A 13 4.92 0.12 8.48
N ARG A 14 3.89 0.94 8.20
CA ARG A 14 2.54 0.44 7.93
C ARG A 14 2.54 -0.43 6.69
N ARG A 15 2.01 -1.64 6.81
CA ARG A 15 1.98 -2.64 5.75
C ARG A 15 0.78 -2.39 4.84
N VAL A 16 1.05 -2.15 3.56
CA VAL A 16 0.04 -1.76 2.57
C VAL A 16 -0.11 -2.83 1.51
N VAL A 17 -1.34 -3.17 1.15
CA VAL A 17 -1.66 -3.81 -0.13
C VAL A 17 -2.22 -2.75 -1.07
N ALA A 18 -1.62 -2.61 -2.26
CA ALA A 18 -2.09 -1.73 -3.32
C ALA A 18 -2.95 -2.51 -4.33
N VAL A 19 -4.10 -1.96 -4.69
CA VAL A 19 -5.03 -2.53 -5.67
C VAL A 19 -5.28 -1.50 -6.74
N GLY A 20 -4.81 -1.77 -7.96
CA GLY A 20 -5.02 -0.91 -9.13
C GLY A 20 -5.82 -1.64 -10.21
N ASP A 21 -6.64 -0.94 -10.98
CA ASP A 21 -7.48 -1.56 -12.02
C ASP A 21 -6.69 -2.12 -13.20
N THR A 22 -5.42 -1.73 -13.33
CA THR A 22 -4.51 -2.23 -14.36
C THR A 22 -3.15 -2.54 -13.76
N ILE A 23 -2.38 -3.40 -14.44
CA ILE A 23 -0.99 -3.69 -14.08
C ILE A 23 -0.17 -2.39 -14.00
N ILE A 24 -0.42 -1.42 -14.88
CA ILE A 24 0.31 -0.15 -14.89
C ILE A 24 -0.02 0.68 -13.65
N SER A 25 -1.29 0.78 -13.29
CA SER A 25 -1.73 1.61 -12.17
C SER A 25 -1.32 1.00 -10.83
N GLU A 26 -1.42 -0.32 -10.68
CA GLU A 26 -0.83 -1.08 -9.57
C GLU A 26 0.66 -0.74 -9.35
N GLN A 27 1.48 -0.84 -10.40
CA GLN A 27 2.91 -0.53 -10.31
C GLN A 27 3.17 0.96 -9.99
N GLY A 28 2.31 1.85 -10.50
CA GLY A 28 2.32 3.27 -10.15
C GLY A 28 2.07 3.51 -8.66
N LEU A 29 1.05 2.86 -8.08
CA LEU A 29 0.77 2.92 -6.64
C LEU A 29 1.95 2.41 -5.82
N VAL A 30 2.51 1.25 -6.18
CA VAL A 30 3.67 0.65 -5.49
C VAL A 30 4.84 1.65 -5.49
N ALA A 31 5.13 2.25 -6.65
CA ALA A 31 6.21 3.22 -6.80
C ALA A 31 5.98 4.50 -5.99
N ILE A 32 4.74 4.99 -5.89
CA ILE A 32 4.41 6.20 -5.12
C ILE A 32 4.48 5.92 -3.62
N ILE A 33 3.89 4.83 -3.14
CA ILE A 33 3.87 4.46 -1.73
C ILE A 33 5.29 4.19 -1.23
N GLY A 34 6.09 3.46 -2.01
CA GLY A 34 7.45 3.07 -1.64
C GLY A 34 8.43 4.23 -1.43
N ARG A 35 8.07 5.47 -1.81
CA ARG A 35 8.88 6.67 -1.57
C ARG A 35 8.77 7.19 -0.14
N ASP A 36 7.77 6.77 0.63
CA ASP A 36 7.57 7.19 2.01
C ASP A 36 7.92 6.04 2.97
N PRO A 37 9.00 6.16 3.76
CA PRO A 37 9.49 5.09 4.62
C PRO A 37 8.54 4.72 5.76
N ARG A 38 7.46 5.50 5.97
CA ARG A 38 6.41 5.15 6.93
C ARG A 38 5.53 3.99 6.44
N TYR A 39 5.66 3.60 5.18
CA TYR A 39 4.89 2.53 4.55
C TYR A 39 5.81 1.45 3.98
N HIS A 40 5.33 0.22 4.02
CA HIS A 40 5.93 -0.93 3.36
C HIS A 40 4.85 -1.61 2.52
N VAL A 41 5.04 -1.65 1.20
CA VAL A 41 4.14 -2.39 0.33
C VAL A 41 4.40 -3.88 0.49
N CYS A 42 3.43 -4.59 1.07
CA CYS A 42 3.53 -6.03 1.33
C CYS A 42 2.73 -6.88 0.33
N GLY A 43 2.09 -6.26 -0.65
CA GLY A 43 1.38 -6.94 -1.74
C GLY A 43 0.81 -5.95 -2.75
N ALA A 44 0.59 -6.42 -3.96
CA ALA A 44 0.02 -5.66 -5.06
C ALA A 44 -0.91 -6.56 -5.87
N ALA A 45 -2.08 -6.05 -6.27
CA ALA A 45 -3.09 -6.79 -7.01
C ALA A 45 -3.76 -5.90 -8.06
N HIS A 46 -4.31 -6.55 -9.09
CA HIS A 46 -5.15 -5.87 -10.09
C HIS A 46 -6.51 -6.55 -10.28
N THR A 47 -6.85 -7.50 -9.40
CA THR A 47 -8.16 -8.12 -9.33
C THR A 47 -8.64 -8.22 -7.88
N PHE A 48 -9.96 -8.29 -7.72
CA PHE A 48 -10.57 -8.50 -6.40
C PHE A 48 -10.16 -9.84 -5.76
N GLU A 49 -9.99 -10.89 -6.57
CA GLU A 49 -9.58 -12.21 -6.07
C GLU A 49 -8.16 -12.20 -5.51
N GLU A 50 -7.21 -11.62 -6.25
CA GLU A 50 -5.83 -11.44 -5.79
C GLU A 50 -5.76 -10.57 -4.54
N ALA A 51 -6.48 -9.45 -4.51
CA ALA A 51 -6.52 -8.56 -3.36
C ALA A 51 -7.00 -9.31 -2.11
N ASN A 52 -8.06 -10.11 -2.22
CA ASN A 52 -8.56 -10.94 -1.12
C ASN A 52 -7.54 -11.99 -0.65
N LYS A 53 -6.85 -12.64 -1.59
CA LYS A 53 -5.78 -13.60 -1.27
C LYS A 53 -4.65 -12.90 -0.49
N LEU A 54 -4.20 -11.74 -0.95
CA LEU A 54 -3.14 -10.96 -0.31
C LEU A 54 -3.54 -10.44 1.06
N VAL A 55 -4.78 -9.97 1.24
CA VAL A 55 -5.29 -9.53 2.55
C VAL A 55 -5.24 -10.67 3.55
N ARG A 56 -5.66 -11.88 3.16
CA ARG A 56 -5.61 -13.07 4.03
C ARG A 56 -4.18 -13.50 4.33
N GLN A 57 -3.31 -13.50 3.32
CA GLN A 57 -1.92 -13.93 3.43
C GLN A 57 -1.07 -12.96 4.26
N HIS A 58 -1.19 -11.67 3.98
CA HIS A 58 -0.30 -10.66 4.55
C HIS A 58 -0.87 -9.93 5.75
N ARG A 59 -2.21 -9.91 5.95
CA ARG A 59 -2.87 -9.13 7.01
C ARG A 59 -2.35 -7.67 7.04
N PRO A 60 -2.54 -6.90 5.94
CA PRO A 60 -2.03 -5.53 5.87
C PRO A 60 -2.77 -4.60 6.84
N ASP A 61 -2.11 -3.50 7.22
CA ASP A 61 -2.71 -2.43 8.01
C ASP A 61 -3.63 -1.53 7.15
N VAL A 62 -3.30 -1.42 5.86
CA VAL A 62 -4.03 -0.59 4.89
C VAL A 62 -4.23 -1.37 3.60
N LEU A 63 -5.46 -1.33 3.09
CA LEU A 63 -5.81 -1.73 1.73
C LEU A 63 -6.10 -0.46 0.93
N LEU A 64 -5.22 -0.11 -0.01
CA LEU A 64 -5.42 1.03 -0.90
C LEU A 64 -6.00 0.54 -2.21
N ILE A 65 -7.18 1.04 -2.57
CA ILE A 65 -7.91 0.65 -3.78
C ILE A 65 -8.06 1.89 -4.65
N GLU A 66 -7.62 1.82 -5.91
CA GLU A 66 -7.94 2.83 -6.90
C GLU A 66 -9.45 2.83 -7.21
N PRO A 67 -10.09 4.00 -7.43
CA PRO A 67 -11.51 4.08 -7.74
C PRO A 67 -11.89 3.46 -9.08
#